data_AF-A0A351ABW8-F1
#
_entry.id   AF-A0A351ABW8-F1
#
_cell.length_a   1.000
_cell.length_b   1.000
_cell.length_c   1.000
_cell.angle_alpha   90.00
_cell.angle_beta   90.00
_cell.angle_gamma   90.00
#
_symmetry.space_group_name_H-M   'P 1'
#
loop_
_entity.id
_entity.type
_entity.pdbx_description
1 polymer ?
#
loop_
_entity_poly.entity_id
_entity_poly.type
_entity_poly.pdbx_seq_one_letter_code
_entity_poly.pdbx_strand_id
1 'polypeptide(L)'
;MVHRQFKKRGFTLIEIMIVVLVISILAMIAVPAWQYTRQRTHERACEANRSKLNDAKAQWMAATGAVPADVPDMTDLAPTYIKEIPRCPQHGVYTLGDGNTRVSCSVHGQ
;
A
#
# COMPACT_ATOMS: atom_id res chain seq x y z
N MET A 1 -0.74 35.41 55.03
CA MET A 1 -0.55 34.97 53.64
C MET A 1 -0.27 33.47 53.67
N VAL A 2 -1.28 32.63 53.42
CA VAL A 2 -1.18 31.16 53.56
C VAL A 2 -0.58 30.57 52.29
N HIS A 3 0.65 30.08 52.36
CA HIS A 3 1.29 29.32 51.28
C HIS A 3 0.76 27.89 51.26
N ARG A 4 -0.19 27.62 50.36
CA ARG A 4 -0.71 26.27 50.11
C ARG A 4 0.32 25.48 49.30
N GLN A 5 1.18 24.74 49.99
CA GLN A 5 2.13 23.81 49.39
C GLN A 5 1.36 22.67 48.71
N PHE A 6 1.32 22.67 47.37
CA PHE A 6 0.86 21.52 46.61
C PHE A 6 1.84 20.36 46.84
N LYS A 7 1.42 19.33 47.57
CA LYS A 7 2.19 18.08 47.72
C LYS A 7 2.48 17.51 46.33
N LYS A 8 3.72 17.64 45.86
CA LYS A 8 4.19 16.95 44.66
C LYS A 8 4.16 15.45 44.95
N ARG A 9 3.14 14.73 44.45
CA ARG A 9 3.12 13.27 44.44
C ARG A 9 4.10 12.83 43.34
N GLY A 10 5.25 12.30 43.75
CA GLY A 10 6.23 11.73 42.82
C GLY A 10 5.79 10.34 42.35
N PHE A 11 6.05 10.03 41.09
CA PHE A 11 5.95 8.67 40.54
C PHE A 11 6.88 7.74 41.32
N THR A 12 6.40 6.55 41.68
CA THR A 12 7.26 5.55 42.33
C THR A 12 8.08 4.79 41.28
N LEU A 13 9.30 4.39 41.61
CA LEU A 13 10.15 3.61 40.69
C LEU A 13 9.46 2.30 40.26
N ILE A 14 8.72 1.67 41.18
CA ILE A 14 7.99 0.43 40.93
C ILE A 14 6.85 0.62 39.91
N GLU A 15 6.20 1.78 39.93
CA GLU A 15 5.12 2.12 39.00
C GLU A 15 5.64 2.26 37.57
N ILE A 16 6.84 2.83 37.39
CA ILE A 16 7.51 2.87 36.08
C ILE A 16 7.95 1.46 35.64
N MET A 17 8.47 0.62 36.55
CA MET A 17 8.89 -0.74 36.21
C MET A 17 7.74 -1.60 35.65
N ILE A 18 6.58 -1.56 36.29
CA ILE A 18 5.40 -2.32 35.85
C ILE A 18 4.92 -1.79 34.49
N VAL A 19 4.89 -0.47 34.30
CA VAL A 19 4.48 0.14 33.03
C VAL A 19 5.40 -0.27 31.88
N VAL A 20 6.72 -0.23 32.07
CA VAL A 20 7.69 -0.65 31.04
C VAL A 20 7.55 -2.14 30.73
N LEU A 21 7.34 -2.97 31.76
CA LEU A 21 7.10 -4.41 31.58
C LEU A 21 5.88 -4.67 30.70
N VAL A 22 4.74 -4.01 30.98
CA VAL A 22 3.53 -4.18 30.16
C VAL A 22 3.72 -3.67 28.73
N ILE A 23 4.36 -2.50 28.54
CA ILE A 23 4.62 -1.94 27.21
C ILE A 23 5.53 -2.86 26.38
N SER A 24 6.54 -3.50 27.00
CA SER A 24 7.44 -4.42 26.29
C SER A 24 6.72 -5.65 25.72
N ILE A 25 5.77 -6.21 26.48
CA ILE A 25 4.95 -7.36 26.05
C ILE A 25 4.04 -6.94 24.88
N LEU A 26 3.37 -5.79 25.01
CA LEU A 26 2.49 -5.28 23.96
C LEU A 26 3.26 -4.95 22.67
N ALA A 27 4.44 -4.33 22.79
CA ALA A 27 5.29 -4.00 21.65
C ALA A 27 5.74 -5.24 20.88
N MET A 28 6.10 -6.32 21.59
CA MET A 28 6.51 -7.58 20.97
C MET A 28 5.41 -8.19 20.07
N ILE A 29 4.15 -8.07 20.46
CA ILE A 29 3.00 -8.57 19.65
C ILE A 29 2.66 -7.60 18.51
N ALA A 30 2.70 -6.29 18.78
CA ALA A 30 2.24 -5.27 17.84
C ALA A 30 3.16 -5.11 16.61
N VAL A 31 4.48 -5.18 16.79
CA VAL A 31 5.47 -4.95 15.71
C VAL A 31 5.32 -5.94 14.53
N PRO A 32 5.37 -7.28 14.73
CA PRO A 32 5.27 -8.22 13.61
C PRO A 32 3.90 -8.15 12.91
N ALA A 33 2.82 -7.95 13.66
CA ALA A 33 1.47 -7.83 13.11
C ALA A 33 1.32 -6.62 12.17
N TRP A 34 1.95 -5.49 12.52
CA TRP A 34 1.90 -4.29 11.69
C TRP A 34 2.66 -4.47 10.37
N GLN A 35 3.83 -5.08 10.40
CA GLN A 35 4.65 -5.34 9.22
C GLN A 35 3.90 -6.23 8.20
N TYR A 36 3.31 -7.33 8.67
CA TYR A 36 2.55 -8.23 7.82
C TYR A 36 1.34 -7.53 7.18
N THR A 37 0.58 -6.76 7.98
CA THR A 37 -0.61 -6.06 7.48
C THR A 37 -0.24 -5.05 6.40
N ARG A 38 0.85 -4.27 6.59
CA ARG A 38 1.31 -3.31 5.57
C ARG A 38 1.67 -4.00 4.26
N GLN A 39 2.45 -5.07 4.31
CA GLN A 39 2.86 -5.81 3.10
C GLN A 39 1.64 -6.33 2.33
N ARG A 40 0.66 -6.92 3.01
CA ARG A 40 -0.59 -7.37 2.40
C ARG A 40 -1.42 -6.23 1.81
N THR A 41 -1.48 -5.09 2.48
CA THR A 41 -2.16 -3.90 1.94
C THR A 41 -1.48 -3.38 0.69
N HIS A 42 -0.15 -3.37 0.63
CA HIS A 42 0.61 -2.97 -0.54
C HIS A 42 0.40 -3.93 -1.72
N GLU A 43 0.46 -5.24 -1.47
CA GLU A 43 0.14 -6.29 -2.46
C GLU A 43 -1.25 -6.09 -3.07
N ARG A 44 -2.29 -5.95 -2.21
CA ARG A 44 -3.68 -5.77 -2.65
C ARG A 44 -3.90 -4.46 -3.41
N ALA A 45 -3.28 -3.38 -2.97
CA ALA A 45 -3.34 -2.11 -3.69
C ALA A 45 -2.68 -2.21 -5.07
N CYS A 46 -1.54 -2.91 -5.17
CA CYS A 46 -0.89 -3.17 -6.44
C CYS A 46 -1.75 -4.04 -7.37
N GLU A 47 -2.39 -5.07 -6.84
CA GLU A 47 -3.35 -5.90 -7.56
C GLU A 47 -4.53 -5.09 -8.11
N ALA A 48 -5.16 -4.26 -7.27
CA ALA A 48 -6.25 -3.40 -7.68
C ALA A 48 -5.82 -2.42 -8.80
N ASN A 49 -4.61 -1.86 -8.71
CA ASN A 49 -4.06 -0.99 -9.75
C ASN A 49 -3.84 -1.74 -11.07
N ARG A 50 -3.28 -2.96 -11.03
CA ARG A 50 -3.12 -3.81 -12.22
C ARG A 50 -4.46 -4.16 -12.84
N SER A 51 -5.49 -4.44 -12.04
CA SER A 51 -6.85 -4.69 -12.54
C SER A 51 -7.36 -3.49 -13.35
N LYS A 52 -7.25 -2.28 -12.80
CA LYS A 52 -7.66 -1.05 -13.51
C LYS A 52 -6.92 -0.84 -14.82
N LEU A 53 -5.61 -1.14 -14.85
CA LEU A 53 -4.82 -1.05 -16.07
C LEU A 53 -5.20 -2.12 -17.10
N ASN A 54 -5.54 -3.34 -16.66
CA ASN A 54 -6.07 -4.38 -17.55
C ASN A 54 -7.44 -3.98 -18.12
N ASP A 55 -8.31 -3.36 -17.31
CA ASP A 55 -9.61 -2.88 -17.75
C ASP A 55 -9.46 -1.75 -18.79
N ALA A 56 -8.55 -0.80 -18.53
CA ALA A 56 -8.23 0.28 -19.47
C ALA A 56 -7.65 -0.25 -20.79
N LYS A 57 -6.76 -1.26 -20.72
CA LYS A 57 -6.25 -1.96 -21.90
C LYS A 57 -7.38 -2.62 -22.68
N ALA A 58 -8.27 -3.35 -22.02
CA ALA A 58 -9.38 -4.03 -22.68
C ALA A 58 -10.31 -3.03 -23.40
N GLN A 59 -10.55 -1.86 -22.78
CA GLN A 59 -11.32 -0.78 -23.39
C GLN A 59 -10.59 -0.18 -24.61
N TRP A 60 -9.28 0.06 -24.52
CA TRP A 60 -8.47 0.54 -25.63
C TRP A 60 -8.54 -0.42 -26.83
N MET A 61 -8.40 -1.73 -26.59
CA MET A 61 -8.48 -2.74 -27.65
C MET A 61 -9.87 -2.77 -28.30
N ALA A 62 -10.93 -2.70 -27.48
CA ALA A 62 -12.30 -2.68 -27.98
C ALA A 62 -12.61 -1.42 -28.81
N ALA A 63 -12.01 -0.28 -28.47
CA ALA A 63 -12.23 1.00 -29.15
C ALA A 63 -11.41 1.14 -30.44
N THR A 64 -10.20 0.57 -30.48
CA THR A 64 -9.28 0.69 -31.63
C THR A 64 -9.38 -0.47 -32.61
N GLY A 65 -10.00 -1.58 -32.22
CA GLY A 65 -9.98 -2.82 -32.99
C GLY A 65 -8.62 -3.54 -32.93
N ALA A 66 -7.76 -3.18 -31.98
CA ALA A 66 -6.46 -3.82 -31.77
C ALA A 66 -6.63 -5.33 -31.50
N VAL A 67 -5.73 -6.13 -32.06
CA VAL A 67 -5.73 -7.58 -31.91
C VAL A 67 -4.94 -7.99 -30.67
N PRO A 68 -5.12 -9.20 -30.13
CA PRO A 68 -4.42 -9.62 -28.90
C PRO A 68 -2.90 -9.58 -28.95
N ALA A 69 -2.27 -9.53 -30.13
CA ALA A 69 -0.83 -9.38 -30.29
C ALA A 69 -0.35 -7.92 -30.12
N ASP A 70 -1.25 -6.95 -30.20
CA ASP A 70 -0.91 -5.54 -30.05
C ASP A 70 -0.68 -5.23 -28.56
N VAL A 71 0.41 -4.52 -28.30
CA VAL A 71 0.79 -4.06 -26.96
C VAL A 71 0.56 -2.56 -26.91
N PRO A 72 -0.37 -2.06 -26.08
CA PRO A 72 -0.54 -0.62 -25.91
C PRO A 72 0.61 -0.02 -25.11
N ASP A 73 0.90 1.25 -25.35
CA ASP A 73 1.72 2.07 -24.46
C ASP A 73 0.87 2.67 -23.33
N MET A 74 1.52 3.12 -22.27
CA MET A 74 0.86 3.85 -21.18
C MET A 74 0.19 5.15 -21.67
N THR A 75 0.73 5.80 -22.71
CA THR A 75 0.12 6.98 -23.34
C THR A 75 -1.15 6.67 -24.12
N ASP A 76 -1.35 5.42 -24.53
CA ASP A 76 -2.56 5.01 -25.23
C ASP A 76 -3.74 4.81 -24.26
N LEU A 77 -3.43 4.44 -23.01
CA LEU A 77 -4.41 4.23 -21.95
C LEU A 77 -4.80 5.54 -21.27
N ALA A 78 -3.83 6.39 -20.93
CA ALA A 78 -4.06 7.62 -20.18
C ALA A 78 -3.97 8.86 -21.09
N PRO A 79 -4.87 9.85 -20.96
CA PRO A 79 -5.94 9.97 -19.97
C PRO A 79 -7.29 9.35 -20.41
N THR A 80 -7.35 8.76 -21.61
CA THR A 80 -8.62 8.43 -22.29
C THR A 80 -9.40 7.28 -21.65
N TYR A 81 -8.72 6.19 -21.31
CA TYR A 81 -9.31 4.97 -20.74
C TYR A 81 -9.02 4.83 -19.24
N ILE A 82 -8.01 5.55 -18.75
CA ILE A 82 -7.71 5.71 -17.33
C ILE A 82 -7.31 7.15 -17.03
N LYS A 83 -7.85 7.73 -15.95
CA LYS A 83 -7.62 9.14 -15.62
C LYS A 83 -6.16 9.48 -15.34
N GLU A 84 -5.49 8.61 -14.59
CA GLU A 84 -4.09 8.74 -14.22
C GLU A 84 -3.47 7.36 -14.09
N ILE A 85 -2.19 7.24 -14.42
CA ILE A 85 -1.47 5.98 -14.27
C ILE A 85 -1.21 5.76 -12.77
N PRO A 86 -1.78 4.71 -12.16
CA PRO A 86 -1.58 4.46 -10.75
C PRO A 86 -0.10 4.13 -10.48
N ARG A 87 0.37 4.46 -9.29
CA ARG A 87 1.71 4.10 -8.82
C ARG A 87 1.65 2.91 -7.89
N CYS A 88 2.62 2.01 -7.99
CA CYS A 88 2.77 0.95 -7.01
C CYS A 88 3.17 1.54 -5.65
N PRO A 89 2.54 1.12 -4.53
CA PRO A 89 2.88 1.62 -3.19
C PRO A 89 4.33 1.31 -2.75
N GLN A 90 4.98 0.34 -3.40
CA GLN A 90 6.39 -0.02 -3.18
C GLN A 90 7.29 0.47 -4.32
N HIS A 91 6.83 1.45 -5.10
CA HIS A 91 7.57 2.06 -6.22
C HIS A 91 7.93 1.08 -7.36
N GLY A 92 7.20 -0.03 -7.48
CA GLY A 92 7.28 -0.89 -8.66
C GLY A 92 6.79 -0.21 -9.95
N VAL A 93 7.36 -0.63 -11.08
CA VAL A 93 6.98 -0.17 -12.42
C VAL A 93 5.96 -1.14 -13.01
N TYR A 94 4.91 -0.60 -13.62
CA TYR A 94 3.92 -1.40 -14.34
C TYR A 94 4.34 -1.60 -15.80
N THR A 95 4.28 -2.84 -16.26
CA THR A 95 4.54 -3.18 -17.67
C THR A 95 3.26 -3.73 -18.28
N LEU A 96 2.78 -3.06 -19.33
CA LEU A 96 1.65 -3.52 -20.12
C LEU A 96 2.13 -4.70 -20.98
N GLY A 97 1.44 -5.83 -20.88
CA GLY A 97 1.57 -6.92 -21.84
C GLY A 97 0.53 -6.80 -22.95
N ASP A 98 0.64 -7.67 -23.95
CA ASP A 98 -0.32 -7.85 -25.03
C ASP A 98 -1.74 -8.18 -24.53
N GLY A 99 -2.73 -8.29 -25.41
CA GLY A 99 -4.12 -8.57 -25.03
C GLY A 99 -4.31 -9.87 -24.20
N ASN A 100 -3.38 -10.82 -24.30
CA ASN A 100 -3.43 -12.09 -23.57
C ASN A 100 -2.64 -12.06 -22.24
N THR A 101 -1.74 -11.09 -22.07
CA THR A 101 -0.83 -11.02 -20.94
C THR A 101 -1.31 -9.98 -19.94
N ARG A 102 -1.49 -10.37 -18.68
CA ARG A 102 -1.90 -9.43 -17.63
C ARG A 102 -0.82 -8.38 -17.37
N VAL A 103 -1.23 -7.17 -17.01
CA VAL A 103 -0.31 -6.12 -16.56
C VAL A 103 0.52 -6.62 -15.38
N SER A 104 1.84 -6.51 -15.50
CA SER A 104 2.79 -6.94 -14.47
C SER A 104 3.36 -5.76 -13.70
N CYS A 105 3.84 -6.02 -12.48
CA CYS A 105 4.55 -5.08 -11.62
C CYS A 105 5.92 -5.65 -11.27
N SER A 106 6.97 -4.84 -11.37
CA SER A 106 8.35 -5.27 -11.08
C SER A 106 8.59 -5.80 -9.65
N VAL A 107 7.72 -5.43 -8.70
CA VAL A 107 7.83 -5.83 -7.28
C VAL A 107 6.91 -7.00 -6.94
N HIS A 108 5.73 -7.08 -7.56
CA HIS A 108 4.66 -8.00 -7.15
C HIS A 108 4.29 -9.05 -8.21
N GLY A 109 4.90 -9.00 -9.40
CA GLY A 109 4.59 -9.92 -10.50
C GLY A 109 3.28 -9.60 -11.21
N GLN A 110 2.53 -10.63 -11.61
CA GLN A 110 1.24 -10.53 -12.34
C GLN A 110 0.01 -10.61 -11.43
#